data_AF-A0A4R6YKT7-F1
#
_entry.id   AF-A0A4R6YKT7-F1
#
_cell.length_a   1.000
_cell.length_b   1.000
_cell.length_c   1.000
_cell.angle_alpha   90.00
_cell.angle_beta   90.00
_cell.angle_gamma   90.00
#
_symmetry.space_group_name_H-M   'P 1'
#
loop_
_entity.id
_entity.type
_entity.pdbx_description
1 polymer ?
#
loop_
_entity_poly.entity_id
_entity_poly.type
_entity_poly.pdbx_seq_one_letter_code
_entity_poly.pdbx_strand_id
1 'polypeptide(L)' 'MHLERAYYYLGGNDETCGKAREALDLLIEMVATAEHARSAGEIIQFPRQSRS' A
#
# COMPACT_ATOMS: atom_id res chain seq x y z
N MET A 1 7.17 4.32 9.78
CA MET A 1 5.97 3.52 10.09
C MET A 1 5.21 4.12 11.26
N HIS A 2 4.28 5.05 11.00
CA HIS A 2 3.46 5.66 12.04
C HIS A 2 2.17 4.87 12.34
N LEU A 3 1.67 4.13 11.35
CA LEU A 3 0.45 3.31 11.47
C LEU A 3 0.67 2.07 12.36
N GLU A 4 1.77 1.34 12.16
CA GLU A 4 2.15 0.21 13.03
C GLU A 4 2.26 0.64 14.49
N ARG A 5 2.82 1.83 14.75
CA ARG A 5 2.96 2.35 16.10
C ARG A 5 1.61 2.68 16.73
N ALA A 6 0.69 3.26 15.97
CA ALA A 6 -0.68 3.54 16.43
C ALA A 6 -1.42 2.25 16.80
N TYR A 7 -1.20 1.16 16.05
CA TYR A 7 -1.77 -0.16 16.35
C TYR A 7 -1.33 -0.68 17.73
N TYR A 8 -0.03 -0.55 18.05
CA TYR A 8 0.51 -0.98 19.34
C TYR A 8 0.05 -0.12 20.53
N TYR A 9 -0.31 1.15 20.32
CA TYR A 9 -0.82 2.02 21.39
C TYR A 9 -2.29 1.78 21.71
N LEU A 10 -3.03 1.15 20.80
CA LEU A 10 -4.37 0.62 21.08
C LEU A 10 -4.17 -0.70 21.82
N GLY A 11 -3.97 -0.66 23.14
CA GLY A 11 -3.83 -1.86 23.99
C GLY A 11 -5.13 -2.32 24.65
N GLY A 12 -6.19 -1.50 24.60
CA GLY A 12 -7.48 -1.79 25.23
C GLY A 12 -8.26 -2.90 24.52
N ASN A 13 -9.01 -3.69 25.28
CA ASN A 13 -9.92 -4.71 24.73
C ASN A 13 -11.36 -4.20 24.58
N ASP A 14 -11.55 -2.88 24.63
CA ASP A 14 -12.84 -2.28 24.36
C ASP A 14 -13.14 -2.21 22.85
N GLU A 15 -14.41 -2.11 22.51
CA GLU A 15 -14.91 -2.10 21.13
C GLU A 15 -14.32 -0.94 20.31
N THR A 16 -14.00 0.19 20.93
CA THR A 16 -13.39 1.33 20.25
C THR A 16 -11.96 1.02 19.85
N CYS A 17 -11.19 0.43 20.76
CA CYS A 17 -9.85 -0.07 20.46
C CYS A 17 -9.86 -1.17 19.39
N GLY A 18 -10.86 -2.05 19.39
CA GLY A 18 -11.06 -3.05 18.32
C GLY A 18 -11.25 -2.39 16.95
N LYS A 19 -12.24 -1.52 16.82
CA LYS A 19 -12.55 -0.79 15.58
C LYS A 19 -11.39 0.06 15.08
N ALA A 20 -10.63 0.68 15.98
CA ALA A 20 -9.48 1.48 15.62
C ALA A 20 -8.33 0.62 15.04
N ARG A 21 -8.13 -0.60 15.55
CA ARG A 21 -7.15 -1.55 14.98
C ARG A 21 -7.58 -2.03 13.59
N GLU A 22 -8.85 -2.39 13.40
CA GLU A 22 -9.38 -2.78 12.10
C GLU A 22 -9.22 -1.68 11.04
N ALA A 23 -9.48 -0.42 11.41
CA ALA A 23 -9.28 0.73 10.53
C ALA A 23 -7.79 0.92 10.17
N LEU A 24 -6.88 0.70 11.12
CA LEU A 24 -5.44 0.78 10.88
C LEU A 24 -4.95 -0.32 9.95
N ASP A 25 -5.44 -1.55 10.09
CA ASP A 25 -5.09 -2.67 9.21
C ASP A 25 -5.46 -2.37 7.76
N LEU A 26 -6.66 -1.84 7.51
CA LEU A 26 -7.09 -1.42 6.18
C LEU A 26 -6.19 -0.32 5.59
N LEU A 27 -5.79 0.65 6.40
CA LEU A 27 -4.90 1.73 5.95
C LEU A 27 -3.50 1.22 5.61
N ILE A 28 -2.96 0.28 6.40
CA ILE A 28 -1.68 -0.36 6.12
C ILE A 28 -1.75 -1.13 4.79
N GLU A 29 -2.80 -1.92 4.58
CA GLU A 29 -2.99 -2.66 3.33
C GLU A 29 -3.10 -1.73 2.11
N MET A 30 -3.86 -0.64 2.21
CA MET A 30 -4.00 0.33 1.13
C MET A 30 -2.67 1.01 0.79
N VAL A 31 -1.89 1.41 1.80
CA VAL A 31 -0.57 2.02 1.59
C VAL A 31 0.39 1.02 0.95
N ALA A 32 0.47 -0.20 1.48
CA ALA A 32 1.32 -1.25 0.91
C ALA A 32 0.93 -1.56 -0.54
N THR A 33 -0.37 -1.60 -0.84
CA THR A 33 -0.89 -1.78 -2.19
C THR A 33 -0.51 -0.63 -3.10
N ALA A 34 -0.61 0.62 -2.64
CA ALA A 34 -0.22 1.79 -3.43
C ALA A 34 1.29 1.86 -3.68
N GLU A 35 2.11 1.50 -2.68
CA GLU A 35 3.57 1.44 -2.81
C GLU A 35 4.04 0.35 -3.78
N HIS A 36 3.34 -0.79 -3.80
CA HIS A 36 3.66 -1.93 -4.67
C HIS A 36 2.84 -1.95 -5.96
N ALA A 37 1.92 -1.00 -6.14
CA ALA A 37 1.20 -0.84 -7.39
C ALA A 37 2.22 -0.54 -8.47
N ARG A 38 2.43 -1.53 -9.35
CA ARG A 38 3.38 -1.46 -10.45
C ARG A 38 3.08 -0.19 -11.26
N SER A 39 4.00 0.77 -11.25
CA SER A 39 4.01 1.84 -12.23
C SER A 39 3.99 1.19 -13.60
N ALA A 40 3.04 1.60 -14.46
CA ALA A 40 2.96 1.09 -15.82
C ALA A 40 4.33 1.33 -16.47
N GLY A 41 5.13 0.28 -16.58
CA GLY A 41 6.48 0.38 -17.12
C GLY A 41 6.39 0.96 -18.52
N GLU A 42 7.24 1.93 -18.82
CA GLU A 42 7.26 2.55 -20.13
C GLU A 42 7.49 1.48 -21.20
N ILE A 43 6.51 1.28 -22.08
CA ILE A 43 6.63 0.34 -23.19
C ILE A 43 7.44 1.02 -24.28
N ILE A 44 8.74 0.72 -24.36
CA ILE A 44 9.61 1.23 -25.41
C ILE A 44 9.42 0.37 -26.66
N GLN A 45 8.99 0.99 -27.76
CA GLN A 45 8.81 0.30 -29.04
C GLN A 45 10.18 0.00 -29.68
N PHE A 46 10.44 -1.25 -30.04
CA PHE A 46 11.69 -1.62 -30.71
C PHE A 46 11.78 -0.94 -32.09
N PRO A 47 12.89 -0.28 -32.44
CA PRO A 47 13.01 0.41 -33.71
C PRO A 47 12.93 -0.59 -34.87
N ARG A 48 11.92 -0.45 -35.72
CA ARG A 48 11.85 -1.21 -36.98
C ARG A 48 12.91 -0.65 -37.91
N GLN A 49 13.96 -1.43 -38.18
CA GLN A 49 14.93 -1.10 -39.22
C GLN A 49 14.21 -0.96 -40.56
N SER A 50 14.17 0.25 -41.11
CA SER A 50 13.76 0.47 -42.50
C SER A 50 14.87 -0.10 -43.38
N ARG A 51 14.61 -1.26 -44.01
CA ARG A 51 15.46 -1.76 -45.10
C ARG A 51 15.29 -0.81 -46.29
N SER A 52 16.30 0.02 -46.52
CA SER A 52 16.53 0.68 -47.81
C SER A 52 17.29 -0.25 -48.74
#